data_AF-A0A6M3LNU2-F1
#
_entry.id   AF-A0A6M3LNU2-F1
#
_cell.length_a   1.000
_cell.length_b   1.000
_cell.length_c   1.000
_cell.angle_alpha   90.00
_cell.angle_beta   90.00
_cell.angle_gamma   90.00
#
_symmetry.space_group_name_H-M   'P 1'
#
loop_
_entity.id
_entity.type
_entity.pdbx_description
1 polymer ?
#
loop_
_entity_poly.entity_id
_entity_poly.type
_entity_poly.pdbx_seq_one_letter_code
_entity_poly.pdbx_strand_id
1 'polypeptide(L)'
;MDGIMIKVAEFRECIEDRYKKYPTGCGGSFGELLCYELHTQPINPRMQHKTFSDGYHTGLTFKELAQKWGISVTFLGELIADHCRKLEDA
;
A
#
# COMPACT_ATOMS: atom_id res chain seq x y z
N MET A 1 -11.21 -22.70 5.78
CA MET A 1 -10.19 -21.76 5.28
C MET A 1 -9.25 -21.53 6.43
N ASP A 2 -8.20 -22.34 6.51
CA ASP A 2 -7.22 -22.26 7.59
C ASP A 2 -6.45 -20.93 7.46
N GLY A 3 -6.73 -20.05 8.42
CA GLY A 3 -6.10 -18.74 8.53
C GLY A 3 -4.66 -18.92 8.98
N ILE A 4 -3.74 -19.01 8.02
CA ILE A 4 -2.34 -18.77 8.27
C ILE A 4 -2.26 -17.30 8.73
N MET A 5 -1.98 -17.08 10.01
CA MET A 5 -1.59 -15.77 10.52
C MET A 5 -0.23 -15.42 9.91
N ILE A 6 -0.24 -14.81 8.72
CA ILE A 6 0.96 -14.27 8.11
C ILE A 6 1.44 -13.13 9.00
N LYS A 7 2.71 -13.17 9.43
CA LYS A 7 3.27 -12.09 10.23
C LYS A 7 3.40 -10.82 9.37
N VAL A 8 3.27 -9.66 10.00
CA VAL A 8 3.37 -8.36 9.33
C VAL A 8 4.65 -8.25 8.47
N ALA A 9 5.79 -8.74 8.97
CA ALA A 9 7.05 -8.76 8.22
C ALA A 9 6.99 -9.63 6.95
N GLU A 10 6.49 -10.86 7.06
CA GLU A 10 6.34 -11.81 5.94
C GLU A 10 5.39 -11.25 4.87
N PHE A 11 4.34 -10.54 5.29
CA PHE A 11 3.40 -9.94 4.34
C PHE A 11 4.03 -8.76 3.57
N ARG A 12 4.91 -7.98 4.18
CA ARG A 12 5.63 -6.89 3.48
C ARG A 12 6.51 -7.45 2.37
N GLU A 13 7.27 -8.50 2.65
CA GLU A 13 8.09 -9.19 1.65
C GLU A 13 7.22 -9.74 0.51
N CYS A 14 6.06 -10.33 0.84
CA CYS A 14 5.10 -10.81 -0.15
C CYS A 14 4.57 -9.68 -1.07
N ILE A 15 4.30 -8.49 -0.52
CA ILE A 15 3.92 -7.32 -1.31
C ILE A 15 5.06 -6.91 -2.26
N GLU A 16 6.27 -6.76 -1.75
CA GLU A 16 7.42 -6.39 -2.58
C GLU A 16 7.64 -7.41 -3.73
N ASP A 17 7.58 -8.70 -3.44
CA ASP A 17 7.71 -9.77 -4.44
C ASP A 17 6.57 -9.78 -5.47
N ARG A 18 5.35 -9.41 -5.06
CA ARG A 18 4.23 -9.28 -5.98
C ARG A 18 4.45 -8.15 -6.97
N TYR A 19 4.97 -7.02 -6.53
CA TYR A 19 5.23 -5.85 -7.38
C TYR A 19 6.51 -6.00 -8.21
N LYS A 20 7.48 -6.84 -7.81
CA LYS A 20 8.59 -7.25 -8.70
C LYS A 20 8.08 -7.97 -9.96
N LYS A 21 7.02 -8.77 -9.83
CA LYS A 21 6.39 -9.49 -10.96
C LYS A 21 5.53 -8.57 -11.85
N TYR A 22 4.99 -7.50 -11.26
CA TYR A 22 4.11 -6.53 -11.93
C TYR A 22 4.53 -5.10 -11.54
N PRO A 23 5.65 -4.60 -12.10
CA PRO A 23 6.22 -3.33 -11.68
C PRO A 23 5.30 -2.16 -12.02
N THR A 24 5.14 -1.27 -11.06
CA THR A 24 4.33 -0.05 -11.16
C THR A 24 5.11 1.17 -11.65
N GLY A 25 6.43 1.02 -11.80
CA GLY A 25 7.34 2.12 -12.13
C GLY A 25 7.68 3.04 -10.94
N CYS A 26 7.08 2.82 -9.76
CA CYS A 26 7.66 3.29 -8.51
C CYS A 26 8.73 2.29 -8.03
N GLY A 27 9.56 2.69 -7.05
CA GLY A 27 10.63 1.83 -6.53
C GLY A 27 10.13 0.52 -5.92
N GLY A 28 11.06 -0.29 -5.41
CA GLY A 28 10.78 -1.69 -5.03
C GLY A 28 10.47 -1.93 -3.57
N SER A 29 10.66 -0.95 -2.69
CA SER A 29 10.46 -1.12 -1.25
C SER A 29 8.99 -0.99 -0.85
N PHE A 30 8.60 -1.65 0.25
CA PHE A 30 7.24 -1.56 0.78
C PHE A 30 6.76 -0.11 0.96
N GLY A 31 7.63 0.80 1.42
CA GLY A 31 7.29 2.20 1.62
C GLY A 31 6.96 2.93 0.31
N GLU A 32 7.77 2.71 -0.73
CA GLU A 32 7.55 3.28 -2.06
C GLU A 32 6.26 2.73 -2.68
N LEU A 33 6.00 1.43 -2.52
CA LEU A 33 4.77 0.78 -3.01
C LEU A 33 3.54 1.30 -2.26
N LEU A 34 3.60 1.40 -0.94
CA LEU A 34 2.50 1.93 -0.11
C LEU A 34 2.18 3.39 -0.51
N CYS A 35 3.21 4.22 -0.67
CA CYS A 35 3.07 5.61 -1.10
C CYS A 35 2.43 5.71 -2.50
N TYR A 36 2.90 4.89 -3.45
CA TYR A 36 2.34 4.82 -4.79
C TYR A 36 0.85 4.43 -4.79
N GLU A 37 0.47 3.43 -4.00
CA GLU A 37 -0.93 3.00 -3.90
C GLU A 37 -1.83 4.07 -3.28
N LEU A 38 -1.35 4.75 -2.24
CA LEU A 38 -2.13 5.78 -1.53
C LEU A 38 -2.19 7.11 -2.26
N HIS A 39 -1.30 7.39 -3.22
CA HIS A 39 -1.20 8.72 -3.83
C HIS A 39 -1.20 8.74 -5.36
N THR A 40 -0.85 7.64 -6.03
CA THR A 40 -0.54 7.64 -7.48
C THR A 40 -1.37 6.61 -8.24
N GLN A 41 -2.68 6.63 -8.02
CA GLN A 41 -3.65 5.79 -8.74
C GLN A 41 -4.52 6.63 -9.68
N PRO A 42 -5.15 6.04 -10.70
CA PRO A 42 -6.10 6.76 -11.57
C PRO A 42 -7.15 7.52 -10.76
N ILE A 43 -7.75 8.57 -11.37
CA ILE A 43 -8.75 9.42 -10.71
C ILE A 43 -9.85 8.57 -10.10
N ASN A 44 -10.00 8.67 -8.79
CA ASN A 44 -11.17 8.23 -8.07
C ASN A 44 -12.19 9.39 -8.09
N PRO A 45 -13.31 9.28 -8.82
CA PRO A 45 -14.29 10.36 -8.94
C PRO A 45 -14.97 10.73 -7.61
N ARG A 46 -14.81 9.90 -6.57
CA ARG A 46 -15.28 10.20 -5.20
C ARG A 46 -14.35 11.15 -4.45
N MET A 47 -13.10 11.30 -4.88
CA MET A 47 -12.13 12.18 -4.23
C MET A 47 -12.04 13.49 -5.00
N GLN A 48 -12.42 14.60 -4.35
CA GLN A 48 -12.50 15.93 -4.97
C GLN A 48 -11.12 16.62 -5.10
N HIS A 49 -10.04 15.99 -4.66
CA HIS A 49 -8.72 16.63 -4.55
C HIS A 49 -7.75 16.18 -5.64
N LYS A 50 -7.08 17.18 -6.23
CA LYS A 50 -5.89 17.03 -7.07
C LYS A 50 -4.73 16.59 -6.16
N THR A 51 -4.03 15.50 -6.49
CA THR A 51 -2.82 15.13 -5.74
C THR A 51 -1.65 16.06 -6.04
N PHE A 52 -0.63 15.98 -5.20
CA PHE A 52 0.56 16.85 -5.12
C PHE A 52 1.43 16.98 -6.38
N SER A 53 1.08 16.31 -7.48
CA SER A 53 1.91 16.15 -8.67
C SER A 53 1.17 16.59 -9.94
N ASP A 54 0.66 17.83 -9.99
CA ASP A 54 0.13 18.54 -11.18
C ASP A 54 -0.76 17.74 -12.15
N GLY A 55 -1.34 16.65 -11.67
CA GLY A 55 -1.84 15.56 -12.48
C GLY A 55 -2.98 14.85 -11.77
N TYR A 56 -3.86 14.28 -12.58
CA TYR A 56 -5.14 13.74 -12.16
C TYR A 56 -4.99 12.34 -11.54
N HIS A 57 -4.34 12.26 -10.39
CA HIS A 57 -4.30 11.06 -9.56
C HIS A 57 -4.96 11.35 -8.22
N THR A 58 -5.47 10.31 -7.55
CA THR A 58 -6.14 10.47 -6.24
C THR A 58 -5.72 9.41 -5.23
N GLY A 59 -5.07 8.32 -5.66
CA GLY A 59 -4.72 7.20 -4.78
C GLY A 59 -5.90 6.30 -4.40
N LEU A 60 -5.63 5.17 -3.75
CA LEU A 60 -6.62 4.29 -3.13
C LEU A 60 -6.96 4.76 -1.71
N THR A 61 -8.22 4.61 -1.32
CA THR A 61 -8.61 4.63 0.10
C THR A 61 -8.09 3.38 0.82
N PHE A 62 -8.03 3.39 2.16
CA PHE A 62 -7.61 2.21 2.93
C PHE A 62 -8.48 0.97 2.67
N LYS A 63 -9.78 1.14 2.43
CA LYS A 63 -10.67 0.01 2.10
C LYS A 63 -10.32 -0.61 0.75
N GLU A 64 -10.07 0.23 -0.26
CA GLU A 64 -9.71 -0.21 -1.60
C GLU A 64 -8.33 -0.88 -1.62
N LEU A 65 -7.37 -0.32 -0.89
CA LEU A 65 -6.03 -0.90 -0.77
C LEU A 65 -6.06 -2.26 -0.04
N ALA A 66 -6.78 -2.34 1.08
CA ALA A 66 -6.95 -3.60 1.82
C ALA A 66 -7.61 -4.66 0.93
N GLN A 67 -8.64 -4.29 0.17
CA GLN A 67 -9.28 -5.19 -0.80
C GLN A 67 -8.31 -5.63 -1.91
N LYS A 68 -7.53 -4.71 -2.49
CA LYS A 68 -6.53 -5.01 -3.53
C LYS A 68 -5.47 -6.00 -3.04
N TRP A 69 -5.02 -5.83 -1.80
CA TRP A 69 -4.03 -6.71 -1.17
C TRP A 69 -4.64 -7.96 -0.55
N GLY A 70 -5.96 -8.11 -0.54
CA GLY A 70 -6.64 -9.30 -0.01
C GLY A 70 -6.54 -9.44 1.51
N ILE A 71 -6.49 -8.31 2.23
CA ILE A 71 -6.34 -8.26 3.69
C ILE A 71 -7.47 -7.45 4.35
N SER A 72 -7.60 -7.56 5.67
CA SER A 72 -8.50 -6.70 6.43
C SER A 72 -7.95 -5.28 6.55
N VAL A 73 -8.84 -4.30 6.74
CA VAL A 73 -8.43 -2.90 6.98
C VAL A 73 -7.62 -2.79 8.28
N THR A 74 -7.95 -3.58 9.30
CA THR A 74 -7.19 -3.63 10.56
C THR A 74 -5.75 -4.09 10.31
N PHE A 75 -5.57 -5.16 9.54
CA PHE A 75 -4.23 -5.66 9.20
C PHE A 75 -3.44 -4.68 8.33
N LEU A 76 -4.10 -3.95 7.43
CA LEU A 76 -3.48 -2.83 6.72
C LEU A 76 -2.99 -1.75 7.70
N GLY A 77 -3.77 -1.42 8.72
CA GLY A 77 -3.35 -0.49 9.77
C GLY A 77 -2.11 -0.97 10.53
N GLU A 78 -2.04 -2.27 10.84
CA GLU A 78 -0.88 -2.89 11.48
C GLU A 78 0.37 -2.82 10.60
N LEU A 79 0.24 -3.06 9.29
CA LEU A 79 1.32 -2.92 8.31
C LEU A 79 1.87 -1.50 8.24
N ILE A 80 0.97 -0.51 8.19
CA ILE A 80 1.35 0.90 8.17
C ILE A 80 2.07 1.26 9.48
N ALA A 81 1.52 0.85 10.62
CA ALA A 81 2.12 1.12 11.93
C ALA A 81 3.50 0.47 12.09
N ASP A 82 3.69 -0.77 11.61
CA ASP A 82 5.01 -1.43 11.55
C ASP A 82 6.00 -0.66 10.70
N HIS A 83 5.55 -0.15 9.55
CA HIS A 83 6.41 0.63 8.68
C HIS A 83 6.83 1.95 9.33
N CYS A 84 5.92 2.68 9.97
CA CYS A 84 6.25 3.91 10.69
C CYS A 84 7.29 3.68 11.79
N ARG A 85 7.11 2.66 12.64
CA ARG A 85 8.09 2.32 13.69
C ARG A 85 9.50 2.10 13.13
N LYS A 86 9.60 1.36 12.02
CA LYS A 86 10.89 1.11 11.35
C LYS A 86 11.52 2.35 10.72
N LEU A 87 10.73 3.37 10.38
CA LEU A 87 11.28 4.65 9.90
C LEU A 87 11.81 5.50 11.05
N GLU A 88 11.22 5.38 12.24
CA GLU A 88 11.70 6.07 13.45
C GLU A 88 13.01 5.46 13.98
N ASP A 89 13.19 4.15 13.79
CA ASP A 89 14.39 3.40 14.20
C ASP A 89 15.57 3.46 13.19
N ALA A 90 15.41 4.14 12.05
CA ALA A 90 16.38 4.19 10.94
C ALA A 90 17.23 5.48 10.94
#